data_AF-A0A7W1YK84-F1
#
_entry.id   AF-A0A7W1YK84-F1
#
_cell.length_a   1.000
_cell.length_b   1.000
_cell.length_c   1.000
_cell.angle_alpha   90.00
_cell.angle_beta   90.00
_cell.angle_gamma   90.00
#
_symmetry.space_group_name_H-M   'P 1'
#
loop_
_entity.id
_entity.type
_entity.pdbx_description
1 polymer ?
#
loop_
_entity_poly.entity_id
_entity_poly.type
_entity_poly.pdbx_seq_one_letter_code
_entity_poly.pdbx_strand_id
1 'polypeptide(L)'
;HPAKLEEVAELYGKALAECDGDQPAADAERERLRLVLRGPDSPTAVPLADADQLFDVADQNKIRELKNQVEALPSTHPGAPARAMVVTDREHPVTPHVHVRGNPGVMGDEVPRRFISMLSGGHPAAFAHGSGRLDLAAAIADRANPLTARVLVNRVWAWHFGSGLVRTPSDFGMRCDAPTHPELLDWLAARFIADGWSLKTLHRLILSSAAWQQSADARPDQGNKDPDNLLLAHFPRQRLDAEGLRDGLLAVAGHLDPALGGRAIDIFTAPFSTRRTLYGFIDRQNLPGFFRTFDLASPDAHSPHRFQTSVPQQALFLLNSPFAEEQAKLLAARAAGGSDSERIQHLYRLAFARPPSAAEIAVGLDYLHAATAAPRVLPTPPAPRWEYGYGHYDEASKRLTGFTAFAHYVGTTWQGGPAMPDPTLHYLMLTAQGGHPGSDRDHVVVRRFLAPTDGVYALSGSLARHNAQGNGVRGLAISSQAGAVGEWKVQDGAIDTAVARIALRAGEHLDLAVDSLDNDAFDSFAWEPVLRLVEPAGDGPREWKAVDGFSGPPAATPVPPGPWERYALALLMTNEFTFVD
;
A
#
# COMPACT_ATOMS: atom_id res chain seq x y z
N HIS A 1 10.97 49.14 36.78
CA HIS A 1 10.11 49.27 35.59
C HIS A 1 10.38 48.06 34.70
N PRO A 2 9.38 47.22 34.42
CA PRO A 2 9.54 46.06 33.54
C PRO A 2 10.03 46.50 32.15
N ALA A 3 10.97 45.76 31.58
CA ALA A 3 11.61 46.09 30.31
C ALA A 3 10.89 45.47 29.10
N LYS A 4 10.04 44.47 29.34
CA LYS A 4 9.27 43.73 28.32
C LYS A 4 7.79 43.68 28.66
N LEU A 5 6.95 43.54 27.64
CA LEU A 5 5.50 43.46 27.80
C LEU A 5 5.07 42.23 28.61
N GLU A 6 5.79 41.11 28.51
CA GLU A 6 5.56 39.90 29.32
C GLU A 6 5.77 40.15 30.81
N GLU A 7 6.81 40.88 31.19
CA GLU A 7 7.06 41.22 32.60
C GLU A 7 5.95 42.13 33.17
N VAL A 8 5.37 42.99 32.34
CA VAL A 8 4.17 43.76 32.69
C VAL A 8 2.99 42.80 32.89
N ALA A 9 2.74 41.90 31.94
CA ALA A 9 1.64 40.95 32.00
C ALA A 9 1.73 40.03 33.23
N GLU A 10 2.92 39.53 33.59
CA GLU A 10 3.13 38.72 34.79
C GLU A 10 2.88 39.49 36.08
N LEU A 11 3.32 40.75 36.16
CA LEU A 11 3.09 41.60 37.32
C LEU A 11 1.59 41.89 37.51
N TYR A 12 0.89 42.22 36.43
CA TYR A 12 -0.56 42.39 36.46
C TYR A 12 -1.26 41.06 36.79
N GLY A 13 -0.84 39.94 36.19
CA GLY A 13 -1.40 38.62 36.48
C GLY A 13 -1.30 38.24 37.96
N LYS A 14 -0.13 38.47 38.58
CA LYS A 14 0.06 38.24 40.03
C LYS A 14 -0.83 39.15 40.87
N ALA A 15 -0.88 40.44 40.56
CA ALA A 15 -1.71 41.40 41.29
C ALA A 15 -3.21 41.10 41.19
N LEU A 16 -3.67 40.66 40.02
CA LEU A 16 -5.06 40.26 39.79
C LEU A 16 -5.40 38.96 40.51
N ALA A 17 -4.50 37.96 40.49
CA ALA A 17 -4.68 36.69 41.20
C ALA A 17 -4.75 36.86 42.73
N GLU A 18 -4.02 37.82 43.31
CA GLU A 18 -4.12 38.15 44.74
C GLU A 18 -5.51 38.68 45.14
N CYS A 19 -6.27 39.22 44.19
CA CYS A 19 -7.60 39.80 44.40
C CYS A 19 -8.74 38.84 44.01
N ASP A 20 -8.47 37.80 43.20
CA ASP A 20 -9.47 36.85 42.70
C ASP A 20 -9.63 35.61 43.60
N GLY A 21 -10.12 35.82 44.83
CA GLY A 21 -10.47 34.75 45.76
C GLY A 21 -11.89 34.19 45.55
N ASP A 22 -12.12 32.93 45.93
CA ASP A 22 -13.47 32.33 45.89
C ASP A 22 -14.43 32.91 46.95
N GLN A 23 -13.89 33.48 48.03
CA GLN A 23 -14.66 34.13 49.08
C GLN A 23 -14.59 35.65 48.99
N PRO A 24 -15.60 36.37 49.50
CA PRO A 24 -15.57 37.83 49.60
C PRO A 24 -14.35 38.33 50.38
N ALA A 25 -13.68 39.36 49.86
CA ALA A 25 -12.59 40.00 50.57
C ALA A 25 -13.12 40.81 51.77
N ALA A 26 -12.40 40.74 52.90
CA ALA A 26 -12.76 41.52 54.09
C ALA A 26 -12.58 43.03 53.90
N ASP A 27 -11.72 43.43 52.96
CA ASP A 27 -11.50 44.81 52.57
C ASP A 27 -12.46 45.22 51.45
N ALA A 28 -13.19 46.32 51.64
CA ALA A 28 -14.25 46.74 50.74
C ALA A 28 -13.75 47.19 49.36
N GLU A 29 -12.51 47.68 49.26
CA GLU A 29 -11.91 48.06 47.96
C GLU A 29 -11.45 46.81 47.20
N ARG A 30 -10.83 45.85 47.89
CA ARG A 30 -10.48 44.55 47.32
C ARG A 30 -11.71 43.76 46.86
N GLU A 31 -12.81 43.81 47.61
CA GLU A 31 -14.04 43.11 47.21
C GLU A 31 -14.65 43.72 45.94
N ARG A 32 -14.60 45.05 45.78
CA ARG A 32 -15.02 45.70 44.54
C ARG A 32 -14.17 45.25 43.35
N LEU A 33 -12.86 45.15 43.51
CA LEU A 33 -11.95 44.65 42.48
C LEU A 33 -12.27 43.19 42.12
N ARG A 34 -12.47 42.31 43.11
CA ARG A 34 -12.86 40.91 42.90
C ARG A 34 -14.17 40.78 42.11
N LEU A 35 -15.18 41.58 42.47
CA LEU A 35 -16.48 41.57 41.77
C LEU A 35 -16.37 42.05 40.32
N VAL A 36 -15.49 43.02 40.04
CA VAL A 36 -15.21 43.46 38.66
C VAL A 36 -14.49 42.36 37.88
N LEU A 37 -13.52 41.66 38.49
CA LEU A 37 -12.80 40.55 37.85
C LEU A 37 -13.69 39.35 37.51
N ARG A 38 -14.75 39.11 38.28
CA ARG A 38 -15.74 38.05 37.99
C ARG A 38 -16.98 38.55 37.24
N GLY A 39 -16.99 39.83 36.84
CA GLY A 39 -18.06 40.40 36.03
C GLY A 39 -18.08 39.83 34.61
N PRO A 40 -19.24 39.84 33.93
CA PRO A 40 -19.38 39.32 32.56
C PRO A 40 -18.53 40.08 31.53
N ASP A 41 -18.20 41.35 31.79
CA ASP A 41 -17.36 42.20 30.93
C ASP A 41 -15.87 42.18 31.35
N SER A 42 -15.49 41.29 32.27
CA SER A 42 -14.12 41.21 32.76
C SER A 42 -13.19 40.62 31.69
N PRO A 43 -11.97 41.15 31.51
CA PRO A 43 -10.96 40.53 30.64
C PRO A 43 -10.52 39.12 31.11
N THR A 44 -10.83 38.74 32.35
CA THR A 44 -10.60 37.38 32.88
C THR A 44 -11.83 36.46 32.72
N ALA A 45 -12.98 36.99 32.31
CA ALA A 45 -14.20 36.23 32.06
C ALA A 45 -14.31 35.90 30.57
N VAL A 46 -13.72 34.77 30.18
CA VAL A 46 -13.72 34.32 28.78
C VAL A 46 -14.86 33.32 28.59
N PRO A 47 -15.86 33.60 27.73
CA PRO A 47 -16.87 32.61 27.39
C PRO A 47 -16.22 31.38 26.75
N LEU A 48 -16.71 30.19 27.08
CA LEU A 48 -16.18 28.94 26.51
C LEU A 48 -16.24 28.93 24.96
N ALA A 49 -17.20 29.65 24.38
CA ALA A 49 -17.34 29.80 22.93
C ALA A 49 -16.20 30.61 22.28
N ASP A 50 -15.52 31.47 23.05
CA ASP A 50 -14.43 32.34 22.59
C ASP A 50 -13.06 31.91 23.13
N ALA A 51 -13.02 30.83 23.92
CA ALA A 51 -11.79 30.29 24.50
C ALA A 51 -10.75 29.90 23.44
N ASP A 52 -11.20 29.60 22.21
CA ASP A 52 -10.33 29.26 21.09
C ASP A 52 -9.47 30.42 20.58
N GLN A 53 -9.90 31.67 20.84
CA GLN A 53 -9.14 32.87 20.51
C GLN A 53 -7.91 33.07 21.41
N LEU A 54 -7.87 32.38 22.56
CA LEU A 54 -6.77 32.44 23.52
C LEU A 54 -5.79 31.28 23.40
N PHE A 55 -6.12 30.29 22.57
CA PHE A 55 -5.25 29.16 22.31
C PHE A 55 -4.04 29.58 21.49
N ASP A 56 -2.88 29.15 21.94
CA ASP A 56 -1.65 29.31 21.18
C ASP A 56 -1.65 28.38 19.94
N VAL A 57 -0.59 28.48 19.13
CA VAL A 57 -0.46 27.66 17.92
C VAL A 57 -0.45 26.15 18.24
N ALA A 58 0.10 25.75 19.39
CA ALA A 58 0.18 24.34 19.79
C ALA A 58 -1.21 23.80 20.16
N ASP A 59 -1.98 24.55 20.93
CA ASP A 59 -3.36 24.23 21.31
C ASP A 59 -4.28 24.16 20.10
N GLN A 60 -4.20 25.15 19.19
CA GLN A 60 -4.97 25.15 17.95
C GLN A 60 -4.64 23.94 17.06
N ASN A 61 -3.36 23.57 16.95
CA ASN A 61 -2.94 22.37 16.24
C ASN A 61 -3.53 21.12 16.87
N LYS A 62 -3.54 21.03 18.21
CA LYS A 62 -4.09 19.88 18.93
C LYS A 62 -5.60 19.75 18.75
N ILE A 63 -6.32 20.87 18.77
CA ILE A 63 -7.77 20.88 18.52
C ILE A 63 -8.08 20.45 17.10
N ARG A 64 -7.32 20.93 16.11
CA ARG A 64 -7.48 20.49 14.72
C ARG A 64 -7.25 18.99 14.58
N GLU A 65 -6.22 18.45 15.25
CA GLU A 65 -5.96 17.01 15.28
C GLU A 65 -7.16 16.23 15.85
N LEU A 66 -7.69 16.64 17.01
CA LEU A 66 -8.84 16.00 17.66
C LEU A 66 -10.11 16.11 16.81
N LYS A 67 -10.38 17.28 16.21
CA LYS A 67 -11.51 17.47 15.28
C LYS A 67 -11.38 16.52 14.08
N ASN A 68 -10.20 16.43 13.48
CA ASN A 68 -9.95 15.49 12.37
C ASN A 68 -10.19 14.03 12.80
N GLN A 69 -9.80 13.64 14.01
CA GLN A 69 -10.07 12.30 14.54
C GLN A 69 -11.57 12.05 14.70
N VAL A 70 -12.33 13.02 15.22
CA VAL A 70 -13.78 12.92 15.38
C VAL A 70 -14.48 12.87 14.02
N GLU A 71 -14.08 13.70 13.06
CA GLU A 71 -14.61 13.70 11.69
C GLU A 71 -14.26 12.41 10.93
N ALA A 72 -13.14 11.78 11.27
CA ALA A 72 -12.75 10.48 10.73
C ALA A 72 -13.55 9.33 11.34
N LEU A 73 -14.04 9.41 12.58
CA LEU A 73 -14.78 8.29 13.22
C LEU A 73 -15.95 7.76 12.37
N PRO A 74 -16.84 8.60 11.78
CA PRO A 74 -17.88 8.13 10.87
C PRO A 74 -17.36 7.35 9.66
N SER A 75 -16.12 7.57 9.22
CA SER A 75 -15.51 6.90 8.06
C SER A 75 -14.55 5.76 8.44
N THR A 76 -13.96 5.75 9.64
CA THR A 76 -12.91 4.80 10.06
C THR A 76 -13.30 3.88 11.23
N HIS A 77 -14.32 4.21 12.03
CA HIS A 77 -14.72 3.37 13.16
C HIS A 77 -15.52 2.11 12.72
N PRO A 78 -15.24 0.89 13.21
CA PRO A 78 -15.94 -0.34 12.81
C PRO A 78 -17.46 -0.30 13.04
N GLY A 79 -17.91 0.42 14.07
CA GLY A 79 -19.32 0.61 14.40
C GLY A 79 -20.02 1.73 13.64
N ALA A 80 -19.37 2.39 12.68
CA ALA A 80 -20.04 3.44 11.90
C ALA A 80 -21.12 2.83 10.99
N PRO A 81 -22.26 3.53 10.79
CA PRO A 81 -23.31 3.05 9.91
C PRO A 81 -22.80 2.91 8.48
N ALA A 82 -23.26 1.88 7.78
CA ALA A 82 -22.96 1.71 6.36
C ALA A 82 -23.45 2.94 5.58
N ARG A 83 -22.57 3.54 4.78
CA ARG A 83 -22.88 4.67 3.91
C ARG A 83 -22.61 4.27 2.47
N ALA A 84 -23.55 4.60 1.59
CA ALA A 84 -23.36 4.51 0.16
C ALA A 84 -23.34 5.93 -0.41
N MET A 85 -22.38 6.22 -1.28
CA MET A 85 -22.40 7.45 -2.07
C MET A 85 -23.51 7.30 -3.12
N VAL A 86 -24.69 7.84 -2.81
CA VAL A 86 -25.86 7.77 -3.68
C VAL A 86 -26.17 9.15 -4.26
N VAL A 87 -26.63 9.17 -5.50
CA VAL A 87 -27.05 10.40 -6.18
C VAL A 87 -28.56 10.53 -6.06
N THR A 88 -29.02 11.51 -5.28
CA THR A 88 -30.45 11.82 -5.18
C THR A 88 -30.88 12.84 -6.23
N ASP A 89 -32.16 12.80 -6.60
CA ASP A 89 -32.75 13.85 -7.42
C ASP A 89 -32.79 15.16 -6.62
N ARG A 90 -32.60 16.29 -7.31
CA ARG A 90 -32.91 17.60 -6.74
C ARG A 90 -34.42 17.74 -6.59
N GLU A 91 -34.86 18.44 -5.55
CA GLU A 91 -36.27 18.80 -5.34
C GLU A 91 -36.86 19.52 -6.56
N HIS A 92 -36.06 20.40 -7.18
CA HIS A 92 -36.39 21.08 -8.43
C HIS A 92 -35.37 20.71 -9.52
N PRO A 93 -35.73 19.79 -10.43
CA PRO A 93 -34.87 19.39 -11.53
C PRO A 93 -34.59 20.54 -12.52
N VAL A 94 -33.34 20.68 -12.96
CA VAL A 94 -32.91 21.75 -13.89
C VAL A 94 -33.38 21.45 -15.32
N THR A 95 -34.07 22.38 -15.97
CA THR A 95 -34.42 22.29 -17.41
C THR A 95 -33.15 22.49 -18.25
N PRO A 96 -32.74 21.52 -19.08
CA PRO A 96 -31.59 21.69 -19.95
C PRO A 96 -31.92 22.61 -21.13
N HIS A 97 -30.94 23.38 -21.58
CA HIS A 97 -31.02 24.21 -22.78
C HIS A 97 -29.87 23.89 -23.73
N VAL A 98 -30.06 24.17 -25.02
CA VAL A 98 -28.95 24.12 -25.99
C VAL A 98 -27.99 25.28 -25.70
N HIS A 99 -26.72 24.98 -25.39
CA HIS A 99 -25.71 26.03 -25.28
C HIS A 99 -25.25 26.45 -26.68
N VAL A 100 -25.57 27.69 -27.08
CA VAL A 100 -25.25 28.19 -28.42
C VAL A 100 -23.72 28.27 -28.56
N ARG A 101 -23.17 27.53 -29.54
CA ARG A 101 -21.72 27.36 -29.74
C ARG A 101 -20.98 26.84 -28.51
N GLY A 102 -21.68 26.10 -27.63
CA GLY A 102 -21.11 25.53 -26.41
C GLY A 102 -20.88 26.51 -25.27
N ASN A 103 -21.32 27.77 -25.38
CA ASN A 103 -21.17 28.76 -24.31
C ASN A 103 -22.30 28.60 -23.26
N PRO A 104 -22.00 28.25 -22.00
CA PRO A 104 -23.02 28.12 -20.95
C PRO A 104 -23.73 29.43 -20.58
N GLY A 105 -23.17 30.58 -20.94
CA GLY A 105 -23.80 31.88 -20.73
C GLY A 105 -24.82 32.27 -21.81
N VAL A 106 -24.89 31.52 -22.92
CA VAL A 106 -25.82 31.78 -24.03
C VAL A 106 -26.75 30.59 -24.21
N MET A 107 -27.88 30.65 -23.51
CA MET A 107 -28.94 29.63 -23.58
C MET A 107 -29.75 29.80 -24.87
N GLY A 108 -29.92 28.70 -25.60
CA GLY A 108 -30.86 28.56 -26.71
C GLY A 108 -32.11 27.81 -26.27
N ASP A 109 -32.68 27.03 -27.19
CA ASP A 109 -33.93 26.31 -26.98
C ASP A 109 -33.89 25.34 -25.81
N GLU A 110 -35.04 25.20 -25.13
CA GLU A 110 -35.25 24.19 -24.10
C GLU A 110 -35.16 22.78 -24.70
N VAL A 111 -34.47 21.90 -23.98
CA VAL A 111 -34.35 20.49 -24.32
C VAL A 111 -35.16 19.69 -23.31
N PRO A 112 -36.43 19.38 -23.60
CA PRO A 112 -37.26 18.55 -22.73
C PRO A 112 -36.62 17.18 -22.55
N ARG A 113 -36.57 16.70 -21.31
CA ARG A 113 -36.02 15.37 -20.98
C ARG A 113 -36.89 14.30 -21.62
N ARG A 114 -36.35 13.51 -22.54
CA ARG A 114 -37.06 12.45 -23.26
C ARG A 114 -36.06 11.45 -23.82
N PHE A 115 -36.55 10.32 -24.34
CA PHE A 115 -35.70 9.37 -25.04
C PHE A 115 -35.19 9.96 -26.36
N ILE A 116 -34.13 9.36 -26.92
CA ILE A 116 -33.52 9.86 -28.17
C ILE A 116 -34.54 9.71 -29.31
N SER A 117 -34.96 10.85 -29.88
CA SER A 117 -35.98 10.92 -30.94
C SER A 117 -35.62 10.09 -32.18
N MET A 118 -34.34 10.14 -32.57
CA MET A 118 -33.79 9.34 -33.68
C MET A 118 -34.02 7.83 -33.51
N LEU A 119 -34.07 7.34 -32.27
CA LEU A 119 -34.29 5.92 -31.96
C LEU A 119 -35.76 5.58 -31.68
N SER A 120 -36.65 6.58 -31.65
CA SER A 120 -38.05 6.44 -31.24
C SER A 120 -39.06 6.51 -32.40
N GLY A 121 -38.59 6.59 -33.64
CA GLY A 121 -39.45 6.75 -34.81
C GLY A 121 -40.27 8.05 -34.83
N GLY A 122 -39.86 9.08 -34.06
CA GLY A 122 -40.63 10.33 -33.93
C GLY A 122 -40.22 11.18 -32.73
N HIS A 123 -41.19 11.84 -32.11
CA HIS A 123 -41.00 12.69 -30.93
C HIS A 123 -41.53 11.99 -29.67
N PRO A 124 -40.68 11.25 -28.94
CA PRO A 124 -41.11 10.57 -27.72
C PRO A 124 -41.61 11.59 -26.71
N ALA A 125 -42.58 11.18 -25.90
CA ALA A 125 -43.11 12.00 -24.81
C ALA A 125 -41.98 12.43 -23.87
N ALA A 126 -42.15 13.60 -23.25
CA ALA A 126 -41.26 14.03 -22.20
C ALA A 126 -41.38 13.09 -20.98
N PHE A 127 -40.25 12.83 -20.34
CA PHE A 127 -40.16 12.11 -19.08
C PHE A 127 -40.89 12.89 -17.97
N ALA A 128 -41.65 12.17 -17.15
CA ALA A 128 -42.58 12.75 -16.19
C ALA A 128 -42.06 12.74 -14.75
N HIS A 129 -41.05 11.91 -14.44
CA HIS A 129 -40.64 11.65 -13.06
C HIS A 129 -39.26 12.23 -12.74
N GLY A 130 -39.23 13.19 -11.80
CA GLY A 130 -38.00 13.74 -11.23
C GLY A 130 -37.00 14.21 -12.29
N SER A 131 -35.77 13.70 -12.22
CA SER A 131 -34.72 13.97 -13.20
C SER A 131 -34.92 13.30 -14.56
N GLY A 132 -35.91 12.42 -14.71
CA GLY A 132 -36.11 11.57 -15.90
C GLY A 132 -35.17 10.36 -15.97
N ARG A 133 -34.30 10.15 -14.96
CA ARG A 133 -33.37 9.00 -14.93
C ARG A 133 -34.10 7.66 -14.85
N LEU A 134 -35.16 7.58 -14.04
CA LEU A 134 -35.99 6.37 -13.95
C LEU A 134 -36.71 6.09 -15.28
N ASP A 135 -37.28 7.12 -15.90
CA ASP A 135 -37.96 7.00 -17.19
C ASP A 135 -37.00 6.56 -18.30
N LEU A 136 -35.79 7.11 -18.33
CA LEU A 136 -34.74 6.69 -19.25
C LEU A 136 -34.34 5.22 -19.01
N ALA A 137 -34.17 4.81 -17.74
CA ALA A 137 -33.84 3.43 -17.40
C ALA A 137 -34.96 2.46 -17.84
N ALA A 138 -36.22 2.84 -17.64
CA ALA A 138 -37.38 2.07 -18.09
C ALA A 138 -37.42 1.97 -19.63
N ALA A 139 -37.16 3.07 -20.35
CA ALA A 139 -37.11 3.06 -21.81
C ALA A 139 -35.95 2.20 -22.36
N ILE A 140 -34.80 2.19 -21.68
CA ILE A 140 -33.67 1.32 -22.04
C ILE A 140 -34.04 -0.15 -21.80
N ALA A 141 -34.62 -0.48 -20.65
CA ALA A 141 -34.99 -1.85 -20.28
C ALA A 141 -36.35 -2.31 -20.84
N ASP A 142 -36.97 -1.51 -21.72
CA ASP A 142 -38.26 -1.83 -22.31
C ASP A 142 -38.17 -3.10 -23.17
N ARG A 143 -39.22 -3.92 -23.13
CA ARG A 143 -39.27 -5.18 -23.91
C ARG A 143 -39.28 -4.95 -25.42
N ALA A 144 -39.75 -3.79 -25.88
CA ALA A 144 -39.71 -3.38 -27.27
C ALA A 144 -38.33 -2.91 -27.72
N ASN A 145 -37.38 -2.71 -26.78
CA ASN A 145 -35.99 -2.43 -27.11
C ASN A 145 -35.18 -3.75 -27.22
N PRO A 146 -34.84 -4.21 -28.43
CA PRO A 146 -34.18 -5.51 -28.62
C PRO A 146 -32.70 -5.50 -28.18
N LEU A 147 -32.08 -4.32 -28.03
CA LEU A 147 -30.64 -4.23 -27.76
C LEU A 147 -30.31 -4.60 -26.33
N THR A 148 -31.12 -4.22 -25.35
CA THR A 148 -30.79 -4.40 -23.93
C THR A 148 -30.65 -5.87 -23.56
N ALA A 149 -31.58 -6.71 -24.00
CA ALA A 149 -31.51 -8.15 -23.77
C ALA A 149 -30.34 -8.79 -24.52
N ARG A 150 -30.12 -8.44 -25.80
CA ARG A 150 -28.99 -8.95 -26.60
C ARG A 150 -27.64 -8.59 -25.98
N VAL A 151 -27.45 -7.34 -25.56
CA VAL A 151 -26.21 -6.86 -24.92
C VAL A 151 -25.96 -7.62 -23.61
N LEU A 152 -26.98 -7.76 -22.76
CA LEU A 152 -26.81 -8.43 -21.48
C LEU A 152 -26.53 -9.93 -21.63
N VAL A 153 -27.28 -10.61 -22.51
CA VAL A 153 -27.05 -12.03 -22.84
C VAL A 153 -25.64 -12.25 -23.37
N ASN A 154 -25.18 -11.39 -24.29
CA ASN A 154 -23.83 -11.51 -24.83
C ASN A 154 -22.75 -11.30 -23.77
N ARG A 155 -22.97 -10.39 -22.79
CA ARG A 155 -22.06 -10.20 -21.66
C ARG A 155 -22.01 -11.42 -20.75
N VAL A 156 -23.18 -11.99 -20.43
CA VAL A 156 -23.26 -13.23 -19.63
C VAL A 156 -22.60 -14.39 -20.36
N TRP A 157 -22.80 -14.49 -21.67
CA TRP A 157 -22.12 -15.47 -22.50
C TRP A 157 -20.61 -15.29 -22.46
N ALA A 158 -20.12 -14.05 -22.64
CA ALA A 158 -18.69 -13.73 -22.59
C ALA A 158 -18.05 -14.04 -21.23
N TRP A 159 -18.78 -13.90 -20.13
CA TRP A 159 -18.29 -14.28 -18.79
C TRP A 159 -18.09 -15.78 -18.64
N HIS A 160 -18.87 -16.58 -19.37
CA HIS A 160 -18.77 -18.02 -19.33
C HIS A 160 -17.74 -18.53 -20.35
N PHE A 161 -17.77 -18.06 -21.58
CA PHE A 161 -16.94 -18.57 -22.67
C PHE A 161 -15.70 -17.71 -22.97
N GLY A 162 -15.39 -16.70 -22.14
CA GLY A 162 -14.27 -15.76 -22.32
C GLY A 162 -14.47 -14.74 -23.47
N SER A 163 -15.30 -15.06 -24.46
CA SER A 163 -15.67 -14.17 -25.56
C SER A 163 -17.18 -14.18 -25.81
N GLY A 164 -17.72 -13.03 -26.22
CA GLY A 164 -19.13 -12.91 -26.58
C GLY A 164 -19.41 -13.48 -27.97
N LEU A 165 -20.68 -13.82 -28.21
CA LEU A 165 -21.19 -14.09 -29.56
C LEU A 165 -20.98 -12.88 -30.48
N VAL A 166 -21.09 -11.67 -29.93
CA VAL A 166 -20.55 -10.43 -30.49
C VAL A 166 -19.28 -10.08 -29.72
N ARG A 167 -18.14 -10.04 -30.42
CA ARG A 167 -16.81 -9.86 -29.81
C ARG A 167 -16.55 -8.43 -29.30
N THR A 168 -17.44 -7.49 -29.57
CA THR A 168 -17.38 -6.09 -29.12
C THR A 168 -18.48 -5.79 -28.09
N PRO A 169 -18.29 -6.08 -26.78
CA PRO A 169 -19.37 -5.97 -25.78
C PRO A 169 -19.94 -4.57 -25.56
N SER A 170 -19.26 -3.54 -26.06
CA SER A 170 -19.64 -2.13 -26.00
C SER A 170 -20.06 -1.53 -27.34
N ASP A 171 -19.97 -2.29 -28.44
CA ASP A 171 -20.43 -1.86 -29.76
C ASP A 171 -21.29 -2.97 -30.39
N PHE A 172 -22.59 -2.69 -30.47
CA PHE A 172 -23.62 -3.57 -31.01
C PHE A 172 -24.26 -2.97 -32.28
N GLY A 173 -23.51 -2.10 -32.97
CA GLY A 173 -23.97 -1.40 -34.17
C GLY A 173 -23.68 -2.13 -35.48
N MET A 174 -24.01 -1.49 -36.59
CA MET A 174 -23.74 -1.99 -37.95
C MET A 174 -22.27 -1.86 -38.38
N ARG A 175 -21.40 -1.36 -37.49
CA ARG A 175 -19.97 -1.12 -37.75
C ARG A 175 -19.04 -2.12 -37.08
N CYS A 176 -19.60 -3.06 -36.30
CA CYS A 176 -18.86 -4.18 -35.74
C CYS A 176 -19.07 -5.45 -36.56
N ASP A 177 -18.27 -6.47 -36.28
CA ASP A 177 -18.49 -7.79 -36.86
C ASP A 177 -19.87 -8.34 -36.48
N ALA A 178 -20.43 -9.15 -37.37
CA ALA A 178 -21.68 -9.84 -37.10
C ALA A 178 -21.52 -10.84 -35.94
N PRO A 179 -22.60 -11.13 -35.18
CA PRO A 179 -22.56 -12.19 -34.18
C PRO A 179 -22.14 -13.53 -34.84
N THR A 180 -21.31 -14.32 -34.16
CA THR A 180 -20.91 -15.65 -34.66
C THR A 180 -22.11 -16.59 -34.77
N HIS A 181 -23.08 -16.46 -33.86
CA HIS A 181 -24.32 -17.24 -33.82
C HIS A 181 -25.53 -16.31 -33.62
N PRO A 182 -26.02 -15.65 -34.69
CA PRO A 182 -27.06 -14.63 -34.58
C PRO A 182 -28.40 -15.21 -34.08
N GLU A 183 -28.80 -16.38 -34.58
CA GLU A 183 -30.06 -17.04 -34.16
C GLU A 183 -30.02 -17.46 -32.69
N LEU A 184 -28.86 -17.93 -32.21
CA LEU A 184 -28.66 -18.28 -30.81
C LEU A 184 -28.76 -17.05 -29.91
N LEU A 185 -28.10 -15.94 -30.29
CA LEU A 185 -28.16 -14.68 -29.56
C LEU A 185 -29.61 -14.18 -29.44
N ASP A 186 -30.37 -14.24 -30.54
CA ASP A 186 -31.76 -13.80 -30.58
C ASP A 186 -32.66 -14.70 -29.74
N TRP A 187 -32.46 -16.01 -29.83
CA TRP A 187 -33.21 -16.97 -29.03
C TRP A 187 -32.95 -16.79 -27.54
N LEU A 188 -31.68 -16.63 -27.13
CA LEU A 188 -31.31 -16.39 -25.73
C LEU A 188 -31.87 -15.04 -25.22
N ALA A 189 -31.82 -13.98 -26.03
CA ALA A 189 -32.37 -12.68 -25.68
C ALA A 189 -33.90 -12.72 -25.50
N ALA A 190 -34.62 -13.34 -26.43
CA ALA A 190 -36.06 -13.53 -26.33
C ALA A 190 -36.44 -14.38 -25.12
N ARG A 191 -35.70 -15.47 -24.88
CA ARG A 191 -35.89 -16.35 -23.73
C ARG A 191 -35.65 -15.62 -22.41
N PHE A 192 -34.59 -14.82 -22.34
CA PHE A 192 -34.26 -14.04 -21.14
C PHE A 192 -35.37 -13.04 -20.77
N ILE A 193 -35.97 -12.37 -21.74
CA ILE A 193 -37.14 -11.50 -21.52
C ILE A 193 -38.36 -12.32 -21.05
N ALA A 194 -38.62 -13.47 -21.70
CA ALA A 194 -39.73 -14.35 -21.38
C ALA A 194 -39.64 -14.94 -19.97
N ASP A 195 -38.43 -15.28 -19.51
CA ASP A 195 -38.13 -15.78 -18.17
C ASP A 195 -38.04 -14.64 -17.12
N GLY A 196 -38.55 -13.45 -17.43
CA GLY A 196 -38.67 -12.33 -16.49
C GLY A 196 -37.33 -11.67 -16.15
N TRP A 197 -36.38 -11.64 -17.09
CA TRP A 197 -35.05 -11.03 -16.91
C TRP A 197 -34.21 -11.68 -15.80
N SER A 198 -34.47 -12.96 -15.49
CA SER A 198 -33.75 -13.69 -14.44
C SER A 198 -32.35 -14.14 -14.89
N LEU A 199 -31.32 -13.45 -14.39
CA LEU A 199 -29.91 -13.84 -14.61
C LEU A 199 -29.63 -15.27 -14.14
N LYS A 200 -30.25 -15.70 -13.03
CA LYS A 200 -30.07 -17.06 -12.50
C LYS A 200 -30.60 -18.12 -13.47
N THR A 201 -31.73 -17.86 -14.12
CA THR A 201 -32.29 -18.77 -15.13
C THR A 201 -31.42 -18.81 -16.38
N LEU A 202 -30.94 -17.65 -16.85
CA LEU A 202 -30.03 -17.56 -17.99
C LEU A 202 -28.71 -18.31 -17.75
N HIS A 203 -28.08 -18.11 -16.59
CA HIS A 203 -26.88 -18.85 -16.21
C HIS A 203 -27.13 -20.35 -16.18
N ARG A 204 -28.21 -20.82 -15.54
CA ARG A 204 -28.53 -22.25 -15.51
C ARG A 204 -28.71 -22.82 -16.92
N LEU A 205 -29.39 -22.09 -17.81
CA LEU A 205 -29.61 -22.51 -19.18
C LEU A 205 -28.27 -22.68 -19.94
N ILE A 206 -27.35 -21.73 -19.80
CA ILE A 206 -26.02 -21.80 -20.43
C ILE A 206 -25.20 -22.95 -19.83
N LEU A 207 -25.11 -23.04 -18.50
CA LEU A 207 -24.28 -24.03 -17.78
C LEU A 207 -24.78 -25.47 -17.92
N SER A 208 -26.05 -25.67 -18.28
CA SER A 208 -26.62 -26.98 -18.58
C SER A 208 -26.63 -27.33 -20.06
N SER A 209 -26.12 -26.44 -20.92
CA SER A 209 -26.02 -26.70 -22.35
C SER A 209 -24.90 -27.68 -22.66
N ALA A 210 -25.06 -28.45 -23.74
CA ALA A 210 -24.00 -29.29 -24.27
C ALA A 210 -22.75 -28.47 -24.62
N ALA A 211 -22.91 -27.21 -25.05
CA ALA A 211 -21.81 -26.33 -25.39
C ALA A 211 -20.89 -26.01 -24.21
N TRP A 212 -21.47 -25.76 -23.02
CA TRP A 212 -20.72 -25.51 -21.78
C TRP A 212 -20.05 -26.78 -21.25
N GLN A 213 -20.70 -27.94 -21.37
CA GLN A 213 -20.25 -29.21 -20.80
C GLN A 213 -19.21 -29.94 -21.67
N GLN A 214 -18.70 -29.30 -22.73
CA GLN A 214 -17.62 -29.86 -23.55
C GLN A 214 -16.30 -29.86 -22.77
N SER A 215 -15.40 -30.77 -23.11
CA SER A 215 -14.00 -30.69 -22.68
C SER A 215 -13.29 -29.52 -23.36
N ALA A 216 -12.29 -28.91 -22.71
CA ALA A 216 -11.36 -27.99 -23.37
C ALA A 216 -10.33 -28.67 -24.28
N ASP A 217 -10.18 -29.99 -24.21
CA ASP A 217 -9.24 -30.70 -25.08
C ASP A 217 -9.70 -30.60 -26.54
N ALA A 218 -8.79 -30.14 -27.40
CA ALA A 218 -9.07 -29.99 -28.82
C ALA A 218 -9.42 -31.36 -29.44
N ARG A 219 -10.49 -31.39 -30.23
CA ARG A 219 -10.92 -32.64 -30.87
C ARG A 219 -9.99 -33.00 -32.03
N PRO A 220 -9.57 -34.27 -32.19
CA PRO A 220 -8.62 -34.67 -33.23
C PRO A 220 -9.10 -34.37 -34.67
N ASP A 221 -10.41 -34.33 -34.91
CA ASP A 221 -11.05 -34.11 -36.22
C ASP A 221 -11.23 -32.63 -36.60
N GLN A 222 -10.98 -31.72 -35.65
CA GLN A 222 -11.14 -30.29 -35.82
C GLN A 222 -10.07 -29.71 -36.76
N GLY A 223 -8.84 -30.25 -36.71
CA GLY A 223 -7.71 -29.78 -37.52
C GLY A 223 -7.53 -28.26 -37.41
N ASN A 224 -7.31 -27.58 -38.53
CA ASN A 224 -7.16 -26.11 -38.60
C ASN A 224 -8.42 -25.40 -39.14
N LYS A 225 -9.61 -26.02 -39.01
CA LYS A 225 -10.87 -25.52 -39.60
C LYS A 225 -11.45 -24.31 -38.87
N ASP A 226 -11.18 -24.21 -37.57
CA ASP A 226 -11.64 -23.12 -36.69
C ASP A 226 -10.55 -22.83 -35.65
N PRO A 227 -9.43 -22.20 -36.06
CA PRO A 227 -8.27 -21.99 -35.19
C PRO A 227 -8.58 -21.08 -34.00
N ASP A 228 -9.57 -20.20 -34.13
CA ASP A 228 -10.02 -19.27 -33.09
C ASP A 228 -11.13 -19.86 -32.20
N ASN A 229 -11.54 -21.11 -32.44
CA ASN A 229 -12.64 -21.80 -31.77
C ASN A 229 -13.95 -20.97 -31.75
N LEU A 230 -14.25 -20.23 -32.84
CA LEU A 230 -15.44 -19.38 -32.98
C LEU A 230 -16.74 -20.18 -32.93
N LEU A 231 -16.70 -21.42 -33.40
CA LEU A 231 -17.84 -22.33 -33.45
C LEU A 231 -17.96 -23.18 -32.17
N LEU A 232 -17.10 -22.94 -31.17
CA LEU A 232 -17.11 -23.59 -29.85
C LEU A 232 -17.12 -25.12 -29.96
N ALA A 233 -16.18 -25.66 -30.73
CA ALA A 233 -16.03 -27.10 -30.93
C ALA A 233 -15.33 -27.80 -29.76
N HIS A 234 -14.79 -27.04 -28.80
CA HIS A 234 -14.36 -27.45 -27.46
C HIS A 234 -14.55 -26.26 -26.49
N PHE A 235 -14.44 -26.51 -25.18
CA PHE A 235 -14.53 -25.43 -24.19
C PHE A 235 -13.32 -24.47 -24.32
N PRO A 236 -13.54 -23.14 -24.35
CA PRO A 236 -12.46 -22.17 -24.38
C PRO A 236 -11.85 -22.04 -22.99
N ARG A 237 -10.66 -22.62 -22.82
CA ARG A 237 -9.88 -22.54 -21.58
C ARG A 237 -9.66 -21.08 -21.18
N GLN A 238 -9.97 -20.75 -19.94
CA GLN A 238 -9.94 -19.37 -19.43
C GLN A 238 -9.08 -19.28 -18.20
N ARG A 239 -8.22 -18.26 -18.15
CA ARG A 239 -7.46 -18.03 -16.92
C ARG A 239 -8.38 -17.44 -15.85
N LEU A 240 -8.12 -17.78 -14.59
CA LEU A 240 -8.70 -17.06 -13.46
C LEU A 240 -8.31 -15.57 -13.52
N ASP A 241 -9.24 -14.70 -13.12
CA ASP A 241 -8.96 -13.30 -12.88
C ASP A 241 -8.15 -13.11 -11.60
N ALA A 242 -7.66 -11.89 -11.36
CA ALA A 242 -6.83 -11.58 -10.19
C ALA A 242 -7.55 -11.93 -8.88
N GLU A 243 -8.85 -11.63 -8.81
CA GLU A 243 -9.71 -11.90 -7.69
C GLU A 243 -9.91 -13.41 -7.46
N GLY A 244 -10.25 -14.16 -8.50
CA GLY A 244 -10.46 -15.60 -8.46
C GLY A 244 -9.19 -16.38 -8.16
N LEU A 245 -8.04 -15.97 -8.70
CA LEU A 245 -6.75 -16.56 -8.37
C LEU A 245 -6.42 -16.41 -6.89
N ARG A 246 -6.49 -15.18 -6.35
CA ARG A 246 -6.19 -14.92 -4.94
C ARG A 246 -7.18 -15.60 -4.00
N ASP A 247 -8.48 -15.52 -4.30
CA ASP A 247 -9.52 -16.19 -3.50
C ASP A 247 -9.38 -17.71 -3.57
N GLY A 248 -8.96 -18.26 -4.72
CA GLY A 248 -8.64 -19.67 -4.90
C GLY A 248 -7.49 -20.12 -3.99
N LEU A 249 -6.39 -19.36 -3.95
CA LEU A 249 -5.25 -19.62 -3.05
C LEU A 249 -5.70 -19.68 -1.58
N LEU A 250 -6.53 -18.72 -1.15
CA LEU A 250 -7.09 -18.69 0.21
C LEU A 250 -8.04 -19.86 0.48
N ALA A 251 -8.86 -20.23 -0.51
CA ALA A 251 -9.85 -21.30 -0.37
C ALA A 251 -9.18 -22.66 -0.17
N VAL A 252 -8.16 -22.98 -0.97
CA VAL A 252 -7.42 -24.24 -0.86
C VAL A 252 -6.48 -24.26 0.35
N ALA A 253 -6.02 -23.10 0.82
CA ALA A 253 -5.37 -22.96 2.13
C ALA A 253 -6.36 -23.07 3.30
N GLY A 254 -7.67 -22.97 3.07
CA GLY A 254 -8.72 -23.15 4.07
C GLY A 254 -9.00 -21.93 4.94
N HIS A 255 -8.54 -20.75 4.51
CA HIS A 255 -8.62 -19.52 5.28
C HIS A 255 -9.56 -18.46 4.69
N LEU A 256 -10.07 -18.65 3.47
CA LEU A 256 -10.96 -17.67 2.83
C LEU A 256 -12.15 -17.29 3.74
N ASP A 257 -12.27 -16.00 4.07
CA ASP A 257 -13.44 -15.45 4.74
C ASP A 257 -14.51 -15.05 3.70
N PRO A 258 -15.65 -15.77 3.64
CA PRO A 258 -16.70 -15.52 2.66
C PRO A 258 -17.68 -14.40 3.07
N ALA A 259 -17.47 -13.73 4.21
CA ALA A 259 -18.39 -12.73 4.73
C ALA A 259 -18.69 -11.62 3.69
N LEU A 260 -19.99 -11.32 3.54
CA LEU A 260 -20.46 -10.29 2.61
C LEU A 260 -20.64 -8.93 3.29
N GLY A 261 -20.36 -7.87 2.54
CA GLY A 261 -20.46 -6.49 3.00
C GLY A 261 -19.21 -6.04 3.76
N GLY A 262 -19.33 -4.96 4.53
CA GLY A 262 -18.21 -4.37 5.28
C GLY A 262 -17.31 -3.45 4.45
N ARG A 263 -16.30 -2.89 5.11
CA ARG A 263 -15.38 -1.94 4.49
C ARG A 263 -14.32 -2.63 3.64
N ALA A 264 -13.81 -1.89 2.67
CA ALA A 264 -12.60 -2.28 1.97
C ALA A 264 -11.41 -2.27 2.94
N ILE A 265 -10.46 -3.17 2.71
CA ILE A 265 -9.29 -3.37 3.57
C ILE A 265 -8.03 -3.53 2.72
N ASP A 266 -6.87 -3.21 3.28
CA ASP A 266 -5.61 -3.58 2.65
C ASP A 266 -5.42 -5.10 2.71
N ILE A 267 -5.22 -5.70 1.55
CA ILE A 267 -5.05 -7.15 1.37
C ILE A 267 -3.62 -7.55 0.98
N PHE A 268 -2.72 -6.57 0.81
CA PHE A 268 -1.33 -6.78 0.36
C PHE A 268 -0.28 -6.51 1.44
N THR A 269 -0.66 -5.90 2.55
CA THR A 269 0.23 -5.71 3.70
C THR A 269 0.10 -6.88 4.67
N ALA A 270 1.24 -7.39 5.15
CA ALA A 270 1.28 -8.42 6.18
C ALA A 270 0.84 -7.84 7.54
N PRO A 271 0.06 -8.58 8.36
CA PRO A 271 -0.52 -9.89 8.09
C PRO A 271 -1.57 -9.86 6.97
N PHE A 272 -1.45 -10.73 5.97
CA PHE A 272 -2.32 -10.69 4.80
C PHE A 272 -3.76 -11.02 5.18
N SER A 273 -4.71 -10.21 4.71
CA SER A 273 -6.11 -10.48 5.01
C SER A 273 -6.63 -11.73 4.32
N THR A 274 -7.46 -12.49 5.03
CA THR A 274 -8.16 -13.66 4.50
C THR A 274 -9.47 -13.33 3.78
N ARG A 275 -9.86 -12.06 3.74
CA ARG A 275 -11.11 -11.62 3.11
C ARG A 275 -11.05 -11.79 1.60
N ARG A 276 -12.23 -12.03 0.99
CA ARG A 276 -12.40 -12.03 -0.47
C ARG A 276 -11.79 -10.78 -1.10
N THR A 277 -11.10 -10.97 -2.20
CA THR A 277 -10.38 -9.94 -2.95
C THR A 277 -11.30 -8.83 -3.45
N LEU A 278 -12.61 -9.12 -3.61
CA LEU A 278 -13.67 -8.14 -3.84
C LEU A 278 -13.68 -6.98 -2.83
N TYR A 279 -13.25 -7.23 -1.60
CA TYR A 279 -13.17 -6.23 -0.53
C TYR A 279 -11.76 -5.63 -0.38
N GLY A 280 -10.86 -5.88 -1.33
CA GLY A 280 -9.57 -5.22 -1.40
C GLY A 280 -9.72 -3.72 -1.60
N PHE A 281 -8.97 -2.94 -0.83
CA PHE A 281 -8.89 -1.50 -0.99
C PHE A 281 -8.17 -1.16 -2.30
N ILE A 282 -8.79 -0.30 -3.11
CA ILE A 282 -8.25 0.18 -4.37
C ILE A 282 -7.97 1.67 -4.25
N ASP A 283 -6.69 2.02 -4.17
CA ASP A 283 -6.22 3.37 -4.45
C ASP A 283 -6.08 3.52 -5.98
N ARG A 284 -6.89 4.39 -6.57
CA ARG A 284 -6.87 4.62 -8.02
C ARG A 284 -5.58 5.28 -8.49
N GLN A 285 -4.94 6.09 -7.63
CA GLN A 285 -3.69 6.78 -7.96
C GLN A 285 -2.48 5.86 -7.78
N ASN A 286 -2.56 4.88 -6.88
CA ASN A 286 -1.47 3.96 -6.59
C ASN A 286 -1.96 2.50 -6.52
N LEU A 287 -2.33 1.94 -7.69
CA LEU A 287 -2.80 0.56 -7.75
C LEU A 287 -1.67 -0.41 -7.35
N PRO A 288 -1.92 -1.40 -6.48
CA PRO A 288 -0.93 -2.42 -6.13
C PRO A 288 -0.39 -3.21 -7.34
N GLY A 289 0.88 -3.60 -7.29
CA GLY A 289 1.56 -4.31 -8.39
C GLY A 289 0.94 -5.65 -8.77
N PHE A 290 0.32 -6.34 -7.80
CA PHE A 290 -0.43 -7.58 -8.05
C PHE A 290 -1.53 -7.37 -9.10
N PHE A 291 -2.38 -6.35 -8.91
CA PHE A 291 -3.50 -6.10 -9.81
C PHE A 291 -3.05 -5.73 -11.23
N ARG A 292 -1.93 -5.00 -11.36
CA ARG A 292 -1.32 -4.75 -12.67
C ARG A 292 -0.80 -6.03 -13.33
N THR A 293 -0.20 -6.92 -12.55
CA THR A 293 0.40 -8.16 -13.04
C THR A 293 -0.66 -9.16 -13.50
N PHE A 294 -1.84 -9.17 -12.87
CA PHE A 294 -2.94 -10.10 -13.16
C PHE A 294 -4.14 -9.43 -13.85
N ASP A 295 -3.89 -8.38 -14.63
CA ASP A 295 -4.85 -7.76 -15.56
C ASP A 295 -6.18 -7.28 -14.93
N LEU A 296 -6.13 -6.71 -13.72
CA LEU A 296 -7.30 -6.04 -13.13
C LEU A 296 -7.78 -4.93 -14.08
N ALA A 297 -9.10 -4.76 -14.22
CA ALA A 297 -9.61 -3.62 -14.98
C ALA A 297 -9.17 -2.28 -14.37
N SER A 298 -8.94 -1.32 -15.26
CA SER A 298 -8.64 0.06 -14.86
C SER A 298 -9.78 0.61 -13.98
N PRO A 299 -9.45 1.17 -12.79
CA PRO A 299 -10.44 1.82 -11.95
C PRO A 299 -10.86 3.21 -12.47
N ASP A 300 -10.15 3.76 -13.46
CA ASP A 300 -10.33 5.11 -13.99
C ASP A 300 -11.02 5.15 -15.35
N ALA A 301 -11.14 4.00 -16.02
CA ALA A 301 -11.69 3.90 -17.36
C ALA A 301 -12.74 2.78 -17.47
N HIS A 302 -13.64 2.94 -18.43
CA HIS A 302 -14.58 1.89 -18.80
C HIS A 302 -13.83 0.66 -19.34
N SER A 303 -14.13 -0.52 -18.81
CA SER A 303 -13.57 -1.80 -19.22
C SER A 303 -14.70 -2.72 -19.69
N PRO A 304 -14.87 -2.93 -21.01
CA PRO A 304 -15.97 -3.73 -21.55
C PRO A 304 -15.79 -5.25 -21.35
N HIS A 305 -14.55 -5.69 -21.13
CA HIS A 305 -14.16 -7.07 -20.83
C HIS A 305 -12.87 -7.07 -20.00
N ARG A 306 -12.60 -8.17 -19.29
CA ARG A 306 -11.32 -8.38 -18.62
C ARG A 306 -10.26 -8.75 -19.66
N PHE A 307 -9.13 -8.06 -19.65
CA PHE A 307 -7.97 -8.50 -20.41
C PHE A 307 -7.34 -9.70 -19.70
N GLN A 308 -6.77 -10.62 -20.47
CA GLN A 308 -6.01 -11.74 -19.94
C GLN A 308 -4.70 -11.82 -20.71
N THR A 309 -3.59 -11.70 -20.00
CA THR A 309 -2.24 -11.86 -20.54
C THR A 309 -1.58 -13.06 -19.87
N SER A 310 -1.01 -13.99 -20.64
CA SER A 310 -0.24 -15.10 -20.08
C SER A 310 1.24 -14.81 -20.25
N VAL A 311 1.86 -14.26 -19.20
CA VAL A 311 3.26 -13.81 -19.25
C VAL A 311 4.10 -14.44 -18.14
N PRO A 312 5.39 -14.76 -18.39
CA PRO A 312 6.26 -15.40 -17.40
C PRO A 312 6.35 -14.64 -16.07
N GLN A 313 6.18 -13.32 -16.09
CA GLN A 313 6.21 -12.44 -14.93
C GLN A 313 5.16 -12.81 -13.88
N GLN A 314 4.01 -13.36 -14.27
CA GLN A 314 2.97 -13.80 -13.34
C GLN A 314 3.39 -15.04 -12.55
N ALA A 315 4.01 -16.02 -13.22
CA ALA A 315 4.56 -17.19 -12.55
C ALA A 315 5.72 -16.79 -11.62
N LEU A 316 6.61 -15.89 -12.08
CA LEU A 316 7.68 -15.34 -11.24
C LEU A 316 7.13 -14.55 -10.06
N PHE A 317 6.02 -13.83 -10.22
CA PHE A 317 5.35 -13.14 -9.12
C PHE A 317 4.91 -14.13 -8.05
N LEU A 318 4.18 -15.19 -8.43
CA LEU A 318 3.71 -16.20 -7.47
C LEU A 318 4.87 -16.91 -6.77
N LEU A 319 5.93 -17.24 -7.52
CA LEU A 319 7.12 -17.92 -6.97
C LEU A 319 7.83 -17.10 -5.89
N ASN A 320 7.77 -15.76 -5.98
CA ASN A 320 8.44 -14.84 -5.06
C ASN A 320 7.45 -14.07 -4.17
N SER A 321 6.20 -14.51 -4.09
CA SER A 321 5.16 -13.83 -3.32
C SER A 321 5.11 -14.39 -1.90
N PRO A 322 5.36 -13.56 -0.85
CA PRO A 322 5.23 -14.01 0.53
C PRO A 322 3.81 -14.50 0.86
N PHE A 323 2.79 -13.92 0.22
CA PHE A 323 1.41 -14.35 0.32
C PHE A 323 1.21 -15.77 -0.24
N ALA A 324 1.73 -16.04 -1.45
CA ALA A 324 1.60 -17.37 -2.07
C ALA A 324 2.38 -18.43 -1.28
N GLU A 325 3.56 -18.10 -0.77
CA GLU A 325 4.32 -18.96 0.14
C GLU A 325 3.56 -19.28 1.42
N GLU A 326 2.91 -18.28 2.04
CA GLU A 326 2.06 -18.50 3.21
C GLU A 326 0.89 -19.43 2.90
N GLN A 327 0.19 -19.24 1.77
CA GLN A 327 -0.91 -20.13 1.38
C GLN A 327 -0.42 -21.56 1.09
N ALA A 328 0.77 -21.70 0.47
CA ALA A 328 1.38 -23.00 0.23
C ALA A 328 1.76 -23.73 1.54
N LYS A 329 2.26 -23.00 2.54
CA LYS A 329 2.54 -23.52 3.89
C LYS A 329 1.27 -24.06 4.55
N LEU A 330 0.20 -23.27 4.52
CA LEU A 330 -1.09 -23.64 5.08
C LEU A 330 -1.71 -24.85 4.35
N LEU A 331 -1.67 -24.87 3.02
CA LEU A 331 -2.11 -26.01 2.22
C LEU A 331 -1.32 -27.29 2.55
N ALA A 332 0.02 -27.20 2.61
CA ALA A 332 0.87 -28.32 2.96
C ALA A 332 0.60 -28.85 4.37
N ALA A 333 0.30 -27.97 5.33
CA ALA A 333 -0.09 -28.34 6.69
C ALA A 333 -1.45 -29.06 6.73
N ARG A 334 -2.45 -28.61 5.96
CA ARG A 334 -3.76 -29.27 5.85
C ARG A 334 -3.66 -30.69 5.31
N ALA A 335 -2.71 -30.94 4.42
CA ALA A 335 -2.50 -32.27 3.85
C ALA A 335 -1.64 -33.19 4.73
N ALA A 336 -1.13 -32.74 5.88
CA ALA A 336 -0.20 -33.51 6.70
C ALA A 336 -0.82 -34.80 7.28
N GLY A 337 0.03 -35.81 7.46
CA GLY A 337 -0.35 -37.15 7.94
C GLY A 337 -0.38 -38.21 6.85
N GLY A 338 -0.36 -39.48 7.25
CA GLY A 338 -0.29 -40.62 6.33
C GLY A 338 1.07 -40.80 5.67
N SER A 339 1.10 -41.65 4.64
CA SER A 339 2.23 -41.84 3.73
C SER A 339 2.37 -40.67 2.75
N ASP A 340 3.55 -40.53 2.14
CA ASP A 340 3.81 -39.47 1.15
C ASP A 340 2.82 -39.53 -0.04
N SER A 341 2.42 -40.73 -0.47
CA SER A 341 1.42 -40.91 -1.53
C SER A 341 0.03 -40.44 -1.09
N GLU A 342 -0.39 -40.75 0.14
CA GLU A 342 -1.68 -40.29 0.68
C GLU A 342 -1.70 -38.76 0.84
N ARG A 343 -0.58 -38.17 1.25
CA ARG A 343 -0.43 -36.72 1.35
C ARG A 343 -0.52 -36.04 -0.01
N ILE A 344 0.12 -36.59 -1.05
CA ILE A 344 -0.02 -36.10 -2.43
C ILE A 344 -1.49 -36.19 -2.88
N GLN A 345 -2.16 -37.32 -2.63
CA GLN A 345 -3.58 -37.45 -2.97
C GLN A 345 -4.45 -36.41 -2.27
N HIS A 346 -4.17 -36.09 -1.01
CA HIS A 346 -4.89 -35.06 -0.27
C HIS A 346 -4.64 -33.67 -0.87
N LEU A 347 -3.39 -33.33 -1.20
CA LEU A 347 -3.06 -32.06 -1.88
C LEU A 347 -3.82 -31.88 -3.20
N TYR A 348 -3.89 -32.92 -4.04
CA TYR A 348 -4.63 -32.88 -5.31
C TYR A 348 -6.13 -32.68 -5.11
N ARG A 349 -6.74 -33.34 -4.12
CA ARG A 349 -8.17 -33.12 -3.81
C ARG A 349 -8.44 -31.69 -3.33
N LEU A 350 -7.52 -31.10 -2.58
CA LEU A 350 -7.64 -29.72 -2.11
C LEU A 350 -7.42 -28.72 -3.24
N ALA A 351 -6.39 -28.91 -4.07
CA ALA A 351 -6.00 -27.98 -5.13
C ALA A 351 -6.88 -28.08 -6.39
N PHE A 352 -7.26 -29.29 -6.81
CA PHE A 352 -7.90 -29.57 -8.10
C PHE A 352 -9.26 -30.26 -8.00
N ALA A 353 -9.74 -30.54 -6.78
CA ALA A 353 -11.00 -31.24 -6.55
C ALA A 353 -11.11 -32.64 -7.20
N ARG A 354 -9.97 -33.27 -7.54
CA ARG A 354 -9.91 -34.63 -8.10
C ARG A 354 -8.74 -35.44 -7.50
N PRO A 355 -8.76 -36.78 -7.59
CA PRO A 355 -7.58 -37.59 -7.26
C PRO A 355 -6.47 -37.43 -8.32
N PRO A 356 -5.19 -37.59 -7.93
CA PRO A 356 -4.09 -37.70 -8.88
C PRO A 356 -4.10 -39.07 -9.58
N SER A 357 -3.57 -39.10 -10.79
CA SER A 357 -3.21 -40.32 -11.51
C SER A 357 -1.96 -40.98 -10.92
N ALA A 358 -1.70 -42.23 -11.29
CA ALA A 358 -0.49 -42.95 -10.86
C ALA A 358 0.80 -42.24 -11.32
N ALA A 359 0.80 -41.64 -12.51
CA ALA A 359 1.94 -40.88 -13.03
C ALA A 359 2.18 -39.59 -12.23
N GLU A 360 1.12 -38.87 -11.86
CA GLU A 360 1.20 -37.65 -11.03
C GLU A 360 1.72 -37.94 -9.62
N ILE A 361 1.31 -39.07 -9.02
CA ILE A 361 1.86 -39.53 -7.74
C ILE A 361 3.37 -39.79 -7.88
N ALA A 362 3.79 -40.50 -8.93
CA ALA A 362 5.21 -40.80 -9.15
C ALA A 362 6.05 -39.51 -9.29
N VAL A 363 5.60 -38.55 -10.09
CA VAL A 363 6.25 -37.24 -10.25
C VAL A 363 6.33 -36.49 -8.92
N GLY A 364 5.27 -36.53 -8.11
CA GLY A 364 5.26 -35.90 -6.78
C GLY A 364 6.28 -36.51 -5.83
N LEU A 365 6.37 -37.85 -5.79
CA LEU A 365 7.35 -38.55 -4.97
C LEU A 365 8.79 -38.25 -5.42
N ASP A 366 9.05 -38.25 -6.72
CA ASP A 366 10.37 -37.93 -7.28
C ASP A 366 10.79 -36.49 -6.93
N TYR A 367 9.87 -35.53 -7.02
CA TYR A 367 10.11 -34.14 -6.63
C TYR A 367 10.51 -34.04 -5.14
N LEU A 368 9.76 -34.70 -4.26
CA LEU A 368 10.00 -34.66 -2.82
C LEU A 368 11.32 -35.34 -2.44
N HIS A 369 11.67 -36.46 -3.08
CA HIS A 369 12.96 -37.12 -2.88
C HIS A 369 14.12 -36.22 -3.34
N ALA A 370 14.03 -35.61 -4.53
CA ALA A 370 15.04 -34.70 -5.02
C ALA A 370 15.23 -33.48 -4.10
N ALA A 371 14.15 -33.00 -3.48
CA ALA A 371 14.16 -31.86 -2.57
C ALA A 371 14.83 -32.11 -1.20
N THR A 372 15.10 -33.38 -0.85
CA THR A 372 15.86 -33.78 0.35
C THR A 372 17.38 -33.88 0.11
N ALA A 373 17.83 -33.84 -1.15
CA ALA A 373 19.25 -33.73 -1.46
C ALA A 373 19.80 -32.36 -1.00
N ALA A 374 21.07 -32.35 -0.55
CA ALA A 374 21.70 -31.20 0.10
C ALA A 374 21.40 -29.86 -0.61
N PRO A 375 20.96 -28.82 0.14
CA PRO A 375 20.55 -27.56 -0.47
C PRO A 375 21.71 -26.92 -1.23
N ARG A 376 21.40 -26.41 -2.43
CA ARG A 376 22.33 -25.56 -3.19
C ARG A 376 22.59 -24.31 -2.36
N VAL A 377 23.80 -24.20 -1.80
CA VAL A 377 24.24 -23.01 -1.05
C VAL A 377 24.20 -21.82 -2.01
N LEU A 378 23.20 -20.96 -1.86
CA LEU A 378 23.22 -19.65 -2.48
C LEU A 378 24.35 -18.84 -1.80
N PRO A 379 25.14 -18.06 -2.56
CA PRO A 379 26.17 -17.23 -1.96
C PRO A 379 25.51 -16.31 -0.92
N THR A 380 26.05 -16.31 0.30
CA THR A 380 25.61 -15.42 1.37
C THR A 380 25.62 -13.99 0.82
N PRO A 381 24.52 -13.22 0.95
CA PRO A 381 24.56 -11.81 0.58
C PRO A 381 25.73 -11.14 1.31
N PRO A 382 26.47 -10.24 0.64
CA PRO A 382 27.63 -9.59 1.25
C PRO A 382 27.20 -8.88 2.54
N ALA A 383 28.06 -8.94 3.57
CA ALA A 383 27.82 -8.25 4.84
C ALA A 383 27.47 -6.77 4.59
N PRO A 384 26.55 -6.19 5.39
CA PRO A 384 26.18 -4.78 5.25
C PRO A 384 27.45 -3.91 5.33
N ARG A 385 27.59 -2.97 4.40
CA ARG A 385 28.78 -2.10 4.32
C ARG A 385 28.79 -0.98 5.36
N TRP A 386 27.62 -0.71 5.94
CA TRP A 386 27.40 0.30 6.95
C TRP A 386 26.70 -0.32 8.15
N GLU A 387 27.17 0.01 9.34
CA GLU A 387 26.54 -0.32 10.62
C GLU A 387 26.20 0.96 11.37
N TYR A 388 25.13 0.92 12.16
CA TYR A 388 24.59 2.08 12.88
C TYR A 388 24.48 1.77 14.36
N GLY A 389 25.06 2.63 15.19
CA GLY A 389 25.10 2.39 16.62
C GLY A 389 25.68 3.55 17.39
N TYR A 390 26.19 3.24 18.56
CA TYR A 390 26.86 4.18 19.44
C TYR A 390 28.02 3.54 20.20
N GLY A 391 28.91 4.35 20.77
CA GLY A 391 30.07 3.86 21.51
C GLY A 391 30.76 4.92 22.34
N HIS A 392 31.78 4.51 23.10
CA HIS A 392 32.58 5.40 23.93
C HIS A 392 33.78 5.93 23.16
N TYR A 393 33.93 7.25 23.07
CA TYR A 393 35.14 7.86 22.50
C TYR A 393 36.13 8.24 23.61
N ASP A 394 37.28 7.56 23.61
CA ASP A 394 38.37 7.83 24.55
C ASP A 394 39.33 8.88 23.96
N GLU A 395 39.38 10.06 24.58
CA GLU A 395 40.25 11.18 24.20
C GLU A 395 41.74 10.85 24.32
N ALA A 396 42.13 10.03 25.29
CA ALA A 396 43.54 9.74 25.55
C ALA A 396 44.11 8.84 24.45
N SER A 397 43.36 7.81 24.06
CA SER A 397 43.75 6.90 22.98
C SER A 397 43.30 7.35 21.59
N LYS A 398 42.43 8.39 21.50
CA LYS A 398 41.78 8.87 20.27
C LYS A 398 41.10 7.73 19.51
N ARG A 399 40.40 6.86 20.24
CA ARG A 399 39.77 5.66 19.71
C ARG A 399 38.34 5.51 20.21
N LEU A 400 37.51 4.89 19.38
CA LEU A 400 36.21 4.39 19.80
C LEU A 400 36.41 3.03 20.48
N THR A 401 35.95 2.90 21.72
CA THR A 401 35.94 1.64 22.47
C THR A 401 34.51 1.25 22.76
N GLY A 402 34.16 -0.01 22.48
CA GLY A 402 32.77 -0.45 22.50
C GLY A 402 31.97 0.11 21.32
N PHE A 403 31.29 -0.76 20.60
CA PHE A 403 30.30 -0.38 19.60
C PHE A 403 29.06 -1.21 19.86
N THR A 404 27.95 -0.53 20.11
CA THR A 404 26.64 -1.14 20.33
C THR A 404 25.76 -0.74 19.16
N ALA A 405 25.35 -1.72 18.35
CA ALA A 405 24.40 -1.46 17.27
C ALA A 405 23.05 -1.01 17.83
N PHE A 406 22.37 -0.11 17.13
CA PHE A 406 21.01 0.28 17.52
C PHE A 406 20.07 -0.93 17.46
N ALA A 407 19.21 -1.07 18.47
CA ALA A 407 18.23 -2.14 18.53
C ALA A 407 16.87 -1.77 17.91
N HIS A 408 16.60 -0.47 17.72
CA HIS A 408 15.29 0.04 17.34
C HIS A 408 15.36 0.88 16.06
N TYR A 409 14.65 0.42 15.02
CA TYR A 409 14.44 1.15 13.78
C TYR A 409 12.96 1.50 13.63
N VAL A 410 12.63 2.79 13.69
CA VAL A 410 11.25 3.29 13.65
C VAL A 410 11.10 4.26 12.49
N GLY A 411 10.22 3.94 11.54
CA GLY A 411 10.04 4.71 10.32
C GLY A 411 11.31 4.69 9.46
N THR A 412 12.10 5.75 9.54
CA THR A 412 13.36 5.95 8.79
C THR A 412 14.56 6.22 9.71
N THR A 413 14.43 5.93 11.01
CA THR A 413 15.37 6.38 12.05
C THR A 413 15.82 5.21 12.90
N TRP A 414 17.13 5.09 13.10
CA TRP A 414 17.71 4.29 14.18
C TRP A 414 17.72 5.12 15.45
N GLN A 415 17.26 4.57 16.57
CA GLN A 415 17.14 5.29 17.84
C GLN A 415 17.53 4.41 19.03
N GLY A 416 17.96 5.05 20.13
CA GLY A 416 18.46 4.38 21.32
C GLY A 416 17.42 3.46 22.00
N GLY A 417 16.14 3.86 22.00
CA GLY A 417 15.05 3.13 22.64
C GLY A 417 13.81 2.96 21.75
N PRO A 418 12.80 2.18 22.18
CA PRO A 418 11.55 2.00 21.44
C PRO A 418 10.66 3.26 21.41
N ALA A 419 10.91 4.20 22.32
CA ALA A 419 10.28 5.52 22.38
C ALA A 419 11.36 6.60 22.50
N MET A 420 11.00 7.84 22.18
CA MET A 420 11.91 8.97 22.23
C MET A 420 11.30 10.09 23.09
N PRO A 421 12.07 10.67 24.05
CA PRO A 421 13.43 10.31 24.42
C PRO A 421 13.52 8.96 25.15
N ASP A 422 14.64 8.26 25.00
CA ASP A 422 14.96 7.07 25.80
C ASP A 422 15.37 7.49 27.23
N PRO A 423 14.98 6.76 28.29
CA PRO A 423 15.35 7.12 29.67
C PRO A 423 16.84 7.14 29.98
N THR A 424 17.66 6.44 29.19
CA THR A 424 19.13 6.32 29.38
C THR A 424 19.90 6.95 28.23
N LEU A 425 19.46 6.76 27.00
CA LEU A 425 20.13 7.24 25.79
C LEU A 425 19.54 8.56 25.26
N HIS A 426 18.54 9.12 25.93
CA HIS A 426 17.93 10.41 25.61
C HIS A 426 17.50 10.52 24.14
N TYR A 427 17.99 11.53 23.41
CA TYR A 427 17.62 11.79 22.02
C TYR A 427 18.53 11.09 21.00
N LEU A 428 19.44 10.21 21.44
CA LEU A 428 20.40 9.51 20.59
C LEU A 428 19.70 8.82 19.41
N MET A 429 19.97 9.32 18.21
CA MET A 429 19.35 8.81 16.99
C MET A 429 20.22 9.06 15.78
N LEU A 430 19.92 8.32 14.72
CA LEU A 430 20.58 8.45 13.43
C LEU A 430 19.57 8.25 12.29
N THR A 431 19.66 9.12 11.29
CA THR A 431 18.92 9.04 10.03
C THR A 431 19.90 8.91 8.86
N ALA A 432 19.39 8.83 7.62
CA ALA A 432 20.26 8.80 6.45
C ALA A 432 21.11 10.08 6.30
N GLN A 433 20.55 11.24 6.64
CA GLN A 433 21.19 12.55 6.43
C GLN A 433 21.88 13.10 7.69
N GLY A 434 21.56 12.59 8.88
CA GLY A 434 21.99 13.21 10.12
C GLY A 434 21.63 12.40 11.35
N GLY A 435 21.33 13.09 12.44
CA GLY A 435 20.93 12.46 13.68
C GLY A 435 20.98 13.43 14.84
N HIS A 436 21.07 12.86 16.04
CA HIS A 436 21.25 13.60 17.28
C HIS A 436 22.35 12.91 18.10
N PRO A 437 23.34 13.64 18.61
CA PRO A 437 24.38 13.05 19.44
C PRO A 437 23.78 12.57 20.77
N GLY A 438 24.52 11.72 21.48
CA GLY A 438 24.18 11.40 22.86
C GLY A 438 24.49 12.55 23.81
N SER A 439 23.93 12.44 25.02
CA SER A 439 24.11 13.38 26.13
C SER A 439 25.52 13.36 26.74
N ASP A 440 26.34 12.38 26.39
CA ASP A 440 27.67 12.19 26.94
C ASP A 440 28.62 11.53 25.91
N ARG A 441 29.87 11.33 26.32
CA ARG A 441 30.94 10.73 25.50
C ARG A 441 30.98 9.20 25.56
N ASP A 442 30.18 8.60 26.43
CA ASP A 442 29.98 7.15 26.48
C ASP A 442 28.98 6.70 25.40
N HIS A 443 28.18 7.64 24.87
CA HIS A 443 27.12 7.42 23.91
C HIS A 443 27.26 8.31 22.65
N VAL A 444 28.43 8.31 22.04
CA VAL A 444 28.65 8.99 20.75
C VAL A 444 27.90 8.25 19.66
N VAL A 445 27.13 8.94 18.81
CA VAL A 445 26.43 8.27 17.69
C VAL A 445 27.42 7.95 16.58
N VAL A 446 27.35 6.74 16.01
CA VAL A 446 28.34 6.21 15.08
C VAL A 446 27.69 5.66 13.81
N ARG A 447 28.21 6.12 12.67
CA ARG A 447 28.11 5.44 11.37
C ARG A 447 29.41 4.71 11.11
N ARG A 448 29.39 3.38 11.14
CA ARG A 448 30.56 2.54 10.90
C ARG A 448 30.60 2.06 9.45
N PHE A 449 31.66 2.37 8.73
CA PHE A 449 31.92 1.84 7.39
C PHE A 449 32.85 0.63 7.48
N LEU A 450 32.47 -0.49 6.84
CA LEU A 450 33.31 -1.69 6.71
C LEU A 450 33.99 -1.73 5.34
N ALA A 451 35.32 -1.66 5.33
CA ALA A 451 36.12 -1.64 4.11
C ALA A 451 35.96 -2.94 3.30
N PRO A 452 35.49 -2.88 2.04
CA PRO A 452 35.26 -4.06 1.22
C PRO A 452 36.54 -4.70 0.68
N THR A 453 37.60 -3.91 0.56
CA THR A 453 38.88 -4.29 -0.04
C THR A 453 40.01 -3.54 0.66
N ASP A 454 41.21 -4.09 0.53
CA ASP A 454 42.43 -3.37 0.89
C ASP A 454 42.60 -2.14 0.01
N GLY A 455 42.94 -1.00 0.61
CA GLY A 455 43.24 0.21 -0.14
C GLY A 455 43.33 1.48 0.69
N VAL A 456 43.50 2.59 -0.02
CA VAL A 456 43.46 3.94 0.54
C VAL A 456 42.12 4.57 0.17
N TYR A 457 41.43 5.10 1.17
CA TYR A 457 40.13 5.74 1.05
C TYR A 457 40.26 7.24 1.31
N ALA A 458 39.45 8.05 0.63
CA ALA A 458 39.27 9.47 0.90
C ALA A 458 37.86 9.67 1.47
N LEU A 459 37.76 10.42 2.56
CA LEU A 459 36.50 10.88 3.13
C LEU A 459 36.21 12.29 2.61
N SER A 460 34.97 12.55 2.24
CA SER A 460 34.44 13.90 2.01
C SER A 460 33.02 14.01 2.57
N GLY A 461 32.55 15.22 2.84
CA GLY A 461 31.20 15.47 3.33
C GLY A 461 31.13 16.79 4.08
N SER A 462 29.92 17.25 4.40
CA SER A 462 29.73 18.45 5.20
C SER A 462 28.99 18.12 6.49
N LEU A 463 29.55 18.54 7.62
CA LEU A 463 28.89 18.47 8.93
C LEU A 463 28.28 19.83 9.24
N ALA A 464 26.98 19.85 9.52
CA ALA A 464 26.21 21.05 9.84
C ALA A 464 25.33 20.81 11.07
N ARG A 465 25.07 21.87 11.84
CA ARG A 465 24.04 21.84 12.88
C ARG A 465 22.68 22.28 12.31
N HIS A 466 21.59 21.84 12.94
CA HIS A 466 20.23 22.22 12.51
C HIS A 466 19.60 23.34 13.35
N ASN A 467 19.95 23.49 14.63
CA ASN A 467 19.35 24.50 15.50
C ASN A 467 20.39 25.51 16.00
N ALA A 468 20.07 26.80 15.88
CA ALA A 468 20.92 27.89 16.35
C ALA A 468 21.06 27.96 17.88
N GLN A 469 20.12 27.35 18.61
CA GLN A 469 20.09 27.28 20.08
C GLN A 469 21.03 26.24 20.68
N GLY A 470 21.54 25.29 19.87
CA GLY A 470 22.47 24.26 20.31
C GLY A 470 23.89 24.79 20.51
N ASN A 471 24.66 24.13 21.38
CA ASN A 471 26.03 24.52 21.71
C ASN A 471 27.07 23.98 20.71
N GLY A 472 26.63 23.11 19.79
CA GLY A 472 27.39 22.63 18.66
C GLY A 472 27.82 21.18 18.80
N VAL A 473 28.15 20.59 17.67
CA VAL A 473 28.54 19.18 17.55
C VAL A 473 29.99 19.05 17.15
N ARG A 474 30.59 17.91 17.48
CA ARG A 474 31.88 17.51 16.95
C ARG A 474 31.74 16.22 16.15
N GLY A 475 32.24 16.25 14.92
CA GLY A 475 32.39 15.07 14.07
C GLY A 475 33.80 14.50 14.19
N LEU A 476 33.90 13.18 14.23
CA LEU A 476 35.13 12.42 14.34
C LEU A 476 35.16 11.34 13.25
N ALA A 477 36.29 11.20 12.56
CA ALA A 477 36.56 10.06 11.69
C ALA A 477 37.64 9.21 12.35
N ILE A 478 37.32 7.97 12.75
CA ILE A 478 38.16 7.13 13.59
C ILE A 478 38.45 5.81 12.87
N SER A 479 39.70 5.60 12.47
CA SER A 479 40.16 4.34 11.87
C SER A 479 40.37 3.29 12.95
N SER A 480 39.89 2.07 12.68
CA SER A 480 40.10 0.90 13.56
C SER A 480 41.57 0.56 13.82
N GLN A 481 42.49 1.05 12.96
CA GLN A 481 43.94 0.90 13.11
C GLN A 481 44.59 2.19 13.63
N ALA A 482 44.38 3.30 12.93
CA ALA A 482 45.13 4.54 13.16
C ALA A 482 44.53 5.47 14.24
N GLY A 483 43.35 5.16 14.79
CA GLY A 483 42.62 6.07 15.69
C GLY A 483 42.01 7.24 14.92
N ALA A 484 41.79 8.37 15.58
CA ALA A 484 41.20 9.56 14.96
C ALA A 484 42.07 10.11 13.81
N VAL A 485 41.51 10.07 12.60
CA VAL A 485 42.10 10.59 11.35
C VAL A 485 41.48 11.92 10.91
N GLY A 486 40.38 12.34 11.54
CA GLY A 486 39.76 13.65 11.34
C GLY A 486 38.90 14.06 12.54
N GLU A 487 38.89 15.35 12.87
CA GLU A 487 38.10 15.95 13.94
C GLU A 487 37.65 17.35 13.49
N TRP A 488 36.34 17.63 13.61
CA TRP A 488 35.75 18.90 13.21
C TRP A 488 34.72 19.35 14.23
N LYS A 489 34.79 20.62 14.66
CA LYS A 489 33.86 21.20 15.63
C LYS A 489 33.00 22.25 14.92
N VAL A 490 31.68 22.13 15.05
CA VAL A 490 30.70 23.02 14.43
C VAL A 490 29.87 23.68 15.53
N GLN A 491 30.20 24.92 15.83
CA GLN A 491 29.38 25.77 16.71
C GLN A 491 28.33 26.55 15.92
N ASP A 492 28.64 26.96 14.68
CA ASP A 492 27.68 27.60 13.77
C ASP A 492 27.96 27.26 12.30
N GLY A 493 26.91 27.23 11.49
CA GLY A 493 26.98 26.90 10.06
C GLY A 493 27.34 25.44 9.75
N ALA A 494 28.23 25.25 8.78
CA ALA A 494 28.66 23.94 8.29
C ALA A 494 30.17 23.94 8.03
N ILE A 495 30.81 22.78 8.17
CA ILE A 495 32.24 22.57 7.90
C ILE A 495 32.44 21.41 6.93
N ASP A 496 33.48 21.50 6.08
CA ASP A 496 33.91 20.38 5.24
C ASP A 496 34.73 19.39 6.07
N THR A 497 34.42 18.11 5.92
CA THR A 497 34.95 16.98 6.70
C THR A 497 35.91 16.10 5.90
N ALA A 498 36.63 16.72 4.95
CA ALA A 498 37.50 15.99 4.04
C ALA A 498 38.75 15.41 4.72
N VAL A 499 39.04 14.12 4.47
CA VAL A 499 40.31 13.45 4.79
C VAL A 499 40.82 12.76 3.55
N ALA A 500 41.96 13.20 3.02
CA ALA A 500 42.43 12.78 1.70
C ALA A 500 42.90 11.32 1.62
N ARG A 501 43.43 10.75 2.71
CA ARG A 501 44.06 9.43 2.72
C ARG A 501 43.83 8.70 4.04
N ILE A 502 43.10 7.60 3.97
CA ILE A 502 42.81 6.69 5.09
C ILE A 502 43.12 5.27 4.59
N ALA A 503 44.18 4.65 5.10
CA ALA A 503 44.50 3.26 4.76
C ALA A 503 43.60 2.30 5.54
N LEU A 504 42.88 1.42 4.84
CA LEU A 504 42.04 0.37 5.43
C LEU A 504 42.26 -0.96 4.70
N ARG A 505 42.27 -2.06 5.46
CA ARG A 505 42.24 -3.43 4.93
C ARG A 505 40.81 -3.94 4.83
N ALA A 506 40.57 -4.94 3.99
CA ALA A 506 39.28 -5.60 3.90
C ALA A 506 38.83 -6.11 5.29
N GLY A 507 37.63 -5.71 5.71
CA GLY A 507 37.07 -6.04 7.02
C GLY A 507 37.45 -5.07 8.15
N GLU A 508 38.37 -4.12 7.93
CA GLU A 508 38.60 -3.01 8.86
C GLU A 508 37.49 -1.96 8.76
N HIS A 509 37.39 -1.10 9.77
CA HIS A 509 36.33 -0.09 9.83
C HIS A 509 36.83 1.33 10.00
N LEU A 510 36.02 2.25 9.50
CA LEU A 510 36.09 3.67 9.79
C LEU A 510 34.79 4.10 10.49
N ASP A 511 34.92 4.59 11.71
CA ASP A 511 33.80 5.09 12.50
C ASP A 511 33.67 6.59 12.30
N LEU A 512 32.51 7.00 11.79
CA LEU A 512 32.12 8.39 11.62
C LEU A 512 31.19 8.73 12.79
N ALA A 513 31.78 9.31 13.83
CA ALA A 513 31.16 9.50 15.12
C ALA A 513 30.79 10.97 15.34
N VAL A 514 29.66 11.26 16.00
CA VAL A 514 29.25 12.62 16.36
C VAL A 514 28.89 12.71 17.83
N ASP A 515 29.56 13.58 18.57
CA ASP A 515 29.25 13.93 19.96
C ASP A 515 28.86 15.41 20.11
N SER A 516 28.26 15.73 21.25
CA SER A 516 27.97 17.09 21.67
C SER A 516 29.22 17.77 22.22
N LEU A 517 29.35 19.08 22.02
CA LEU A 517 30.49 19.84 22.55
C LEU A 517 30.40 20.07 24.07
N ASP A 518 29.20 20.20 24.60
CA ASP A 518 28.94 20.48 26.02
C ASP A 518 27.78 19.62 26.57
N ASN A 519 26.59 19.79 25.99
CA ASN A 519 25.40 18.96 26.25
C ASN A 519 24.66 18.72 24.93
N ASP A 520 23.70 17.80 24.90
CA ASP A 520 22.99 17.42 23.68
C ASP A 520 21.77 18.29 23.35
N ALA A 521 21.43 19.29 24.17
CA ALA A 521 20.22 20.06 23.97
C ALA A 521 20.26 20.84 22.64
N PHE A 522 19.29 20.53 21.76
CA PHE A 522 19.14 21.15 20.44
C PHE A 522 20.28 20.88 19.44
N ASP A 523 21.13 19.88 19.69
CA ASP A 523 22.32 19.59 18.87
C ASP A 523 22.07 18.57 17.74
N SER A 524 20.88 18.59 17.14
CA SER A 524 20.62 17.82 15.91
C SER A 524 21.59 18.24 14.79
N PHE A 525 22.14 17.27 14.08
CA PHE A 525 23.14 17.49 13.04
C PHE A 525 22.73 16.88 11.70
N ALA A 526 23.29 17.42 10.62
CA ALA A 526 23.36 16.78 9.31
C ALA A 526 24.83 16.48 8.97
N TRP A 527 25.08 15.24 8.56
CA TRP A 527 26.38 14.83 8.05
C TRP A 527 26.20 13.73 7.01
N GLU A 528 26.55 14.04 5.77
CA GLU A 528 26.42 13.13 4.63
C GLU A 528 27.80 12.70 4.11
N PRO A 529 28.52 11.82 4.83
CA PRO A 529 29.86 11.43 4.44
C PRO A 529 29.85 10.51 3.21
N VAL A 530 30.88 10.68 2.39
CA VAL A 530 31.17 9.90 1.19
C VAL A 530 32.57 9.35 1.32
N LEU A 531 32.70 8.03 1.20
CA LEU A 531 34.00 7.36 1.16
C LEU A 531 34.34 6.95 -0.25
N ARG A 532 35.53 7.30 -0.71
CA ARG A 532 36.02 6.97 -2.04
C ARG A 532 37.31 6.17 -1.99
N LEU A 533 37.37 5.00 -2.63
CA LEU A 533 38.61 4.25 -2.82
C LEU A 533 39.49 4.96 -3.85
N VAL A 534 40.66 5.43 -3.42
CA VAL A 534 41.64 6.13 -4.26
C VAL A 534 42.76 5.23 -4.76
N GLU A 535 43.14 4.19 -4.00
CA GLU A 535 44.18 3.21 -4.36
C GLU A 535 43.77 1.79 -3.92
N PRO A 536 43.97 0.72 -4.71
CA PRO A 536 44.52 0.72 -6.08
C PRO A 536 43.49 1.19 -7.12
N ALA A 537 43.97 1.66 -8.27
CA ALA A 537 43.11 2.00 -9.39
C ALA A 537 42.59 0.72 -10.08
N GLY A 538 41.38 0.25 -9.72
CA GLY A 538 40.72 -0.91 -10.35
C GLY A 538 39.32 -0.61 -10.92
N ASP A 539 38.75 -1.58 -11.64
CA ASP A 539 37.42 -1.53 -12.29
C ASP A 539 36.30 -2.01 -11.36
N GLY A 540 35.83 -1.13 -10.47
CA GLY A 540 34.72 -1.42 -9.55
C GLY A 540 34.13 -0.15 -8.92
N PRO A 541 33.00 -0.25 -8.18
CA PRO A 541 32.43 0.90 -7.47
C PRO A 541 33.46 1.42 -6.48
N ARG A 542 33.87 2.68 -6.66
CA ARG A 542 34.88 3.35 -5.84
C ARG A 542 34.28 4.29 -4.81
N GLU A 543 32.96 4.38 -4.69
CA GLU A 543 32.31 5.40 -3.87
C GLU A 543 31.16 4.80 -3.06
N TRP A 544 31.11 5.12 -1.77
CA TRP A 544 30.06 4.73 -0.85
C TRP A 544 29.55 5.97 -0.13
N LYS A 545 28.33 6.37 -0.46
CA LYS A 545 27.63 7.47 0.22
C LYS A 545 26.87 6.90 1.41
N ALA A 546 27.00 7.52 2.58
CA ALA A 546 26.30 7.05 3.77
C ALA A 546 24.77 7.11 3.62
N VAL A 547 24.26 8.12 2.91
CA VAL A 547 22.82 8.29 2.62
C VAL A 547 22.28 7.11 1.82
N ASP A 548 22.95 6.73 0.73
CA ASP A 548 22.54 5.61 -0.14
C ASP A 548 22.67 4.26 0.56
N GLY A 549 23.62 4.14 1.50
CA GLY A 549 23.84 2.94 2.30
C GLY A 549 22.89 2.79 3.49
N PHE A 550 22.19 3.86 3.89
CA PHE A 550 21.35 3.88 5.08
C PHE A 550 20.15 2.95 4.97
N SER A 551 20.07 1.98 5.87
CA SER A 551 19.00 0.99 5.90
C SER A 551 18.65 0.56 7.32
N GLY A 552 17.42 0.09 7.50
CA GLY A 552 16.97 -0.58 8.73
C GLY A 552 17.61 -1.97 8.89
N PRO A 553 17.21 -2.74 9.91
CA PRO A 553 17.76 -4.08 10.12
C PRO A 553 17.55 -4.92 8.86
N PRO A 554 18.54 -5.73 8.45
CA PRO A 554 18.34 -6.64 7.33
C PRO A 554 17.10 -7.49 7.63
N ALA A 555 16.16 -7.55 6.67
CA ALA A 555 14.98 -8.39 6.81
C ALA A 555 15.43 -9.79 7.23
N ALA A 556 14.84 -10.35 8.28
CA ALA A 556 15.15 -11.69 8.76
C ALA A 556 15.21 -12.62 7.54
N THR A 557 16.34 -13.31 7.35
CA THR A 557 16.50 -14.20 6.20
C THR A 557 15.34 -15.18 6.21
N PRO A 558 14.44 -15.15 5.21
CA PRO A 558 13.26 -16.00 5.22
C PRO A 558 13.73 -17.44 5.34
N VAL A 559 13.19 -18.19 6.31
CA VAL A 559 13.42 -19.63 6.36
C VAL A 559 12.85 -20.19 5.05
N PRO A 560 13.68 -20.77 4.17
CA PRO A 560 13.21 -21.24 2.89
C PRO A 560 12.16 -22.33 3.09
N PRO A 561 11.10 -22.36 2.26
CA PRO A 561 10.01 -23.30 2.43
C PRO A 561 10.49 -24.76 2.37
N GLY A 562 9.91 -25.61 3.23
CA GLY A 562 10.21 -27.05 3.27
C GLY A 562 9.84 -27.75 1.95
N PRO A 563 10.28 -29.01 1.71
CA PRO A 563 9.95 -29.76 0.49
C PRO A 563 8.46 -29.81 0.16
N TRP A 564 7.63 -30.03 1.17
CA TRP A 564 6.17 -30.10 1.02
C TRP A 564 5.53 -28.75 0.72
N GLU A 565 6.06 -27.67 1.29
CA GLU A 565 5.58 -26.30 1.05
C GLU A 565 5.93 -25.87 -0.37
N ARG A 566 7.13 -26.21 -0.84
CA ARG A 566 7.56 -26.00 -2.23
C ARG A 566 6.72 -26.82 -3.21
N TYR A 567 6.41 -28.08 -2.88
CA TYR A 567 5.54 -28.92 -3.71
C TYR A 567 4.11 -28.35 -3.77
N ALA A 568 3.55 -27.92 -2.63
CA ALA A 568 2.26 -27.25 -2.60
C ALA A 568 2.26 -25.96 -3.44
N LEU A 569 3.29 -25.13 -3.33
CA LEU A 569 3.44 -23.93 -4.17
C LEU A 569 3.49 -24.27 -5.67
N ALA A 570 4.22 -25.34 -6.04
CA ALA A 570 4.28 -25.80 -7.41
C ALA A 570 2.90 -26.19 -7.96
N LEU A 571 2.07 -26.89 -7.17
CA LEU A 571 0.70 -27.24 -7.55
C LEU A 571 -0.17 -25.98 -7.78
N LEU A 572 -0.06 -24.99 -6.88
CA LEU A 572 -0.80 -23.72 -6.96
C LEU A 572 -0.39 -22.84 -8.16
N MET A 573 0.74 -23.15 -8.80
CA MET A 573 1.23 -22.44 -9.98
C MET A 573 0.97 -23.20 -11.29
N THR A 574 0.32 -24.36 -11.24
CA THR A 574 -0.01 -25.13 -12.45
C THR A 574 -1.13 -24.48 -13.26
N ASN A 575 -1.20 -24.81 -14.55
CA ASN A 575 -2.32 -24.38 -15.39
C ASN A 575 -3.65 -24.94 -14.88
N GLU A 576 -3.66 -26.14 -14.31
CA GLU A 576 -4.88 -26.75 -13.75
C GLU A 576 -5.43 -25.97 -12.54
N PHE A 577 -4.57 -25.32 -11.76
CA PHE A 577 -5.02 -24.43 -10.70
C PHE A 577 -5.46 -23.05 -11.22
N THR A 578 -4.76 -22.53 -12.22
CA THR A 578 -4.86 -21.12 -12.64
C THR A 578 -5.82 -20.90 -13.81
N PHE A 579 -6.35 -21.96 -14.42
CA PHE A 579 -7.31 -21.92 -15.52
C PHE A 579 -8.56 -22.75 -15.21
N VAL A 580 -9.67 -22.37 -15.83
CA VAL A 580 -10.90 -23.15 -15.96
C VAL A 580 -10.87 -23.83 -17.33
N ASP A 581 -11.03 -25.15 -17.37
CA ASP A 581 -10.95 -25.98 -18.57
C ASP A 581 -12.04 -27.06 -18.67
#